data_AF-A0A8T7CTN0-F1
#
_entry.id   AF-A0A8T7CTN0-F1
#
_cell.length_a   1.000
_cell.length_b   1.000
_cell.length_c   1.000
_cell.angle_alpha   90.00
_cell.angle_beta   90.00
_cell.angle_gamma   90.00
#
_symmetry.space_group_name_H-M   'P 1'
#
loop_
_entity.id
_entity.type
_entity.pdbx_description
1 polymer ?
#
loop_
_entity_poly.entity_id
_entity_poly.type
_entity_poly.pdbx_seq_one_letter_code
_entity_poly.pdbx_strand_id
1 'polypeptide(L)'
;MNLNIPNILSLARIAAVPVFVVVFYLPFAWANAATAAIFAIAAFTDWLDGYLARKLNQTSRFGAFLDPVADKLLVAVALILLVGADPGPWLTIPAIIIIGREIAISALREWMA
;
A
#
# COMPACT_ATOMS: atom_id res chain seq x y z
N MET A 1 -7.49 -17.41 -15.90
CA MET A 1 -7.22 -16.67 -14.63
C MET A 1 -7.69 -17.54 -13.48
N ASN A 2 -6.79 -18.23 -12.76
CA ASN A 2 -7.21 -18.91 -11.52
C ASN A 2 -7.18 -17.87 -10.39
N LEU A 3 -8.37 -17.40 -10.02
CA LEU A 3 -8.58 -16.50 -8.88
C LEU A 3 -8.35 -17.31 -7.59
N ASN A 4 -7.12 -17.30 -7.11
CA ASN A 4 -6.79 -17.87 -5.81
C ASN A 4 -7.00 -16.82 -4.71
N ILE A 5 -7.24 -17.28 -3.48
CA ILE A 5 -7.46 -16.43 -2.30
C ILE A 5 -6.40 -15.33 -2.15
N PRO A 6 -5.08 -15.60 -2.34
CA PRO A 6 -4.06 -14.56 -2.24
C PRO A 6 -4.21 -13.44 -3.29
N ASN A 7 -4.52 -13.78 -4.55
CA ASN A 7 -4.69 -12.76 -5.60
C ASN A 7 -5.90 -11.85 -5.33
N ILE A 8 -6.97 -12.39 -4.74
CA ILE A 8 -8.15 -11.59 -4.38
C ILE A 8 -7.79 -10.59 -3.28
N LEU A 9 -6.96 -10.99 -2.31
CA LEU A 9 -6.48 -10.10 -1.25
C LEU A 9 -5.59 -8.98 -1.79
N SER A 10 -4.63 -9.28 -2.68
CA SER A 10 -3.79 -8.24 -3.29
C SER A 10 -4.62 -7.27 -4.14
N LEU A 11 -5.60 -7.76 -4.91
CA LEU A 11 -6.54 -6.92 -5.67
C LEU A 11 -7.41 -6.04 -4.76
N ALA A 12 -7.89 -6.61 -3.65
CA ALA A 12 -8.65 -5.87 -2.66
C ALA A 12 -7.82 -4.75 -2.03
N ARG A 13 -6.52 -4.95 -1.80
CA ARG A 13 -5.60 -3.91 -1.31
C ARG A 13 -5.48 -2.75 -2.27
N ILE A 14 -5.29 -3.03 -3.57
CA ILE A 14 -5.24 -1.98 -4.60
C ILE A 14 -6.58 -1.23 -4.66
N ALA A 15 -7.71 -1.94 -4.59
CA ALA A 15 -9.03 -1.33 -4.54
C ALA A 15 -9.28 -0.52 -3.26
N ALA A 16 -8.60 -0.83 -2.16
CA ALA A 16 -8.68 -0.08 -0.91
C ALA A 16 -7.98 1.28 -1.00
N VAL A 17 -7.03 1.49 -1.92
CA VAL A 17 -6.32 2.78 -2.06
C VAL A 17 -7.27 3.93 -2.44
N PRO A 18 -8.14 3.82 -3.46
CA PRO A 18 -9.17 4.84 -3.72
C PRO A 18 -10.10 5.08 -2.53
N VAL A 19 -10.51 4.02 -1.83
CA VAL A 19 -11.39 4.13 -0.65
C VAL A 19 -10.68 4.89 0.47
N PHE A 20 -9.40 4.58 0.71
CA PHE A 20 -8.54 5.25 1.68
C PHE A 20 -8.44 6.76 1.39
N VAL A 21 -8.23 7.15 0.13
CA VAL A 21 -8.20 8.56 -0.28
C VAL A 21 -9.53 9.25 -0.03
N VAL A 22 -10.65 8.62 -0.44
CA VAL A 22 -11.99 9.20 -0.24
C VAL A 22 -12.29 9.40 1.25
N VAL A 23 -12.00 8.39 2.07
CA VAL A 23 -12.27 8.45 3.52
C VAL A 23 -11.41 9.52 4.19
N PHE A 24 -10.16 9.72 3.76
CA PHE A 24 -9.29 10.77 4.30
C PHE A 24 -9.86 12.18 4.12
N TYR A 25 -10.48 12.46 2.97
CA TYR A 25 -11.06 13.78 2.67
C TYR A 25 -12.48 13.99 3.20
N LEU A 26 -13.06 13.02 3.90
CA LEU A 26 -14.39 13.19 4.47
C LEU A 26 -14.40 14.23 5.59
N PRO A 27 -15.36 15.17 5.61
CA PRO A 27 -15.43 16.24 6.61
C PRO A 27 -16.06 15.75 7.93
N PHE A 28 -15.67 14.57 8.40
CA PHE A 28 -16.17 13.97 9.63
C PHE A 28 -15.05 13.72 10.63
N ALA A 29 -15.29 13.94 11.93
CA ALA A 29 -14.28 13.72 12.97
C ALA A 29 -13.76 12.27 13.03
N TRP A 30 -14.58 11.29 12.64
CA TRP A 30 -14.21 9.88 12.60
C TRP A 30 -13.37 9.51 11.37
N ALA A 31 -13.29 10.38 10.35
CA ALA A 31 -12.63 10.10 9.08
C ALA A 31 -11.15 9.77 9.24
N ASN A 32 -10.44 10.50 10.11
CA ASN A 32 -9.02 10.25 10.39
C ASN A 32 -8.79 8.88 11.03
N ALA A 33 -9.63 8.51 12.01
CA ALA A 33 -9.55 7.22 12.68
C ALA A 33 -9.91 6.07 11.72
N ALA A 34 -10.93 6.25 10.88
CA ALA A 34 -11.30 5.28 9.87
C ALA A 34 -10.22 5.12 8.80
N THR A 35 -9.59 6.22 8.37
CA THR A 35 -8.46 6.20 7.43
C THR A 35 -7.28 5.41 7.99
N ALA A 36 -6.92 5.67 9.25
CA ALA A 36 -5.86 4.93 9.94
C ALA A 36 -6.21 3.43 10.06
N ALA A 37 -7.47 3.10 10.35
CA ALA A 37 -7.94 1.71 10.41
C ALA A 37 -7.87 1.02 9.04
N ILE A 38 -8.27 1.69 7.95
CA ILE A 38 -8.16 1.17 6.59
C ILE A 38 -6.70 0.88 6.25
N PHE A 39 -5.78 1.79 6.55
CA PHE A 39 -4.35 1.59 6.35
C PHE A 39 -3.84 0.38 7.14
N ALA A 40 -4.18 0.28 8.42
CA ALA A 40 -3.74 -0.82 9.28
C ALA A 40 -4.28 -2.18 8.79
N ILE A 41 -5.55 -2.25 8.38
CA ILE A 41 -6.16 -3.45 7.81
C ILE A 41 -5.49 -3.81 6.48
N ALA A 42 -5.27 -2.83 5.59
CA ALA A 42 -4.62 -3.07 4.30
C ALA A 42 -3.19 -3.61 4.47
N ALA A 43 -2.40 -3.03 5.39
CA ALA A 43 -1.08 -3.53 5.75
C ALA A 43 -1.13 -4.94 6.37
N PHE A 44 -2.12 -5.22 7.22
CA PHE A 44 -2.31 -6.55 7.79
C PHE A 44 -2.67 -7.59 6.72
N THR A 45 -3.48 -7.23 5.72
CA THR A 45 -3.86 -8.15 4.64
C THR A 45 -2.69 -8.52 3.72
N ASP A 46 -1.65 -7.68 3.61
CA ASP A 46 -0.37 -7.96 2.93
C ASP A 46 0.48 -9.01 3.63
N TRP A 47 0.49 -8.97 4.94
CA TRP A 47 1.14 -10.04 5.67
C TRP A 47 0.36 -11.36 5.55
N LEU A 48 -0.98 -11.26 5.54
CA LEU A 48 -1.87 -12.42 5.53
C LEU A 48 -1.87 -13.16 4.19
N ASP A 49 -1.91 -12.47 3.05
CA ASP A 49 -1.89 -13.13 1.73
C ASP A 49 -0.54 -13.81 1.45
N GLY A 50 0.59 -13.20 1.84
CA GLY A 50 1.91 -13.81 1.78
C GLY A 50 2.06 -15.02 2.72
N TYR A 51 1.37 -15.03 3.87
CA TYR A 51 1.28 -16.21 4.74
C TYR A 51 0.44 -17.32 4.10
N LEU A 52 -0.75 -16.98 3.58
CA LEU A 52 -1.67 -17.94 2.95
C LEU A 52 -1.10 -18.53 1.66
N ALA A 53 -0.43 -17.74 0.84
CA ALA A 53 0.21 -18.19 -0.40
C ALA A 53 1.27 -19.27 -0.13
N ARG A 54 2.08 -19.09 0.93
CA ARG A 54 3.08 -20.08 1.38
C ARG A 54 2.43 -21.32 1.97
N LYS A 55 1.40 -21.16 2.78
CA LYS A 55 0.71 -22.28 3.45
C LYS A 55 -0.09 -23.16 2.48
N LEU A 56 -0.70 -22.54 1.46
CA LEU A 56 -1.56 -23.23 0.50
C LEU A 56 -0.83 -23.70 -0.76
N ASN A 57 0.47 -23.42 -0.89
CA ASN A 57 1.25 -23.62 -2.14
C ASN A 57 0.57 -22.99 -3.37
N GLN A 58 -0.14 -21.87 -3.17
CA GLN A 58 -0.88 -21.16 -4.21
C GLN A 58 -0.15 -19.89 -4.64
N THR A 59 1.14 -20.00 -4.94
CA THR A 59 1.93 -18.88 -5.47
C THR A 59 1.57 -18.65 -6.94
N SER A 60 1.30 -17.40 -7.30
CA SER A 60 1.05 -17.02 -8.69
C SER A 60 2.06 -15.96 -9.12
N ARG A 61 2.59 -16.07 -10.35
CA ARG A 61 3.51 -15.07 -10.92
C ARG A 61 2.90 -13.66 -10.95
N PHE A 62 1.58 -13.59 -11.15
CA PHE A 62 0.85 -12.33 -11.21
C PHE A 62 0.68 -11.68 -9.82
N GLY A 63 0.32 -12.46 -8.79
CA GLY A 63 0.22 -11.97 -7.42
C GLY A 63 1.57 -11.49 -6.89
N ALA A 64 2.63 -12.25 -7.15
CA ALA A 64 4.00 -11.86 -6.78
C ALA A 64 4.49 -10.57 -7.47
N PHE A 65 3.94 -10.22 -8.63
CA PHE A 65 4.21 -8.95 -9.30
C PHE A 65 3.36 -7.80 -8.71
N LEU A 66 2.10 -8.06 -8.37
CA LEU A 66 1.20 -7.05 -7.81
C LEU A 66 1.53 -6.66 -6.37
N ASP A 67 2.00 -7.58 -5.54
CA ASP A 67 2.32 -7.29 -4.12
C ASP A 67 3.29 -6.11 -3.95
N PRO A 68 4.46 -6.08 -4.62
CA PRO A 68 5.38 -4.94 -4.53
C PRO A 68 4.81 -3.63 -5.07
N VAL A 69 3.81 -3.69 -5.97
CA VAL A 69 3.16 -2.49 -6.52
C VAL A 69 2.14 -1.95 -5.51
N ALA A 70 1.31 -2.84 -4.95
CA ALA A 70 0.27 -2.48 -3.99
C ALA A 70 0.87 -1.88 -2.71
N ASP A 71 1.96 -2.46 -2.19
CA ASP A 71 2.65 -1.98 -1.00
C ASP A 71 3.18 -0.55 -1.17
N LYS A 72 3.93 -0.31 -2.25
CA LYS A 72 4.49 1.02 -2.54
C LYS A 72 3.43 2.08 -2.79
N LEU A 73 2.34 1.71 -3.48
CA LEU A 73 1.23 2.64 -3.73
C LEU A 73 0.55 3.06 -2.43
N LEU A 74 0.28 2.12 -1.52
CA LEU A 74 -0.39 2.43 -0.26
C LEU A 74 0.45 3.38 0.61
N VAL A 75 1.75 3.10 0.75
CA VAL A 75 2.68 3.94 1.54
C VAL A 75 2.86 5.31 0.90
N ALA A 76 3.06 5.38 -0.41
CA ALA A 76 3.23 6.65 -1.12
C ALA A 76 2.00 7.54 -1.01
N VAL A 77 0.80 6.97 -1.22
CA VAL A 77 -0.47 7.70 -1.10
C VAL A 77 -0.67 8.20 0.32
N ALA A 78 -0.42 7.37 1.35
CA ALA A 78 -0.53 7.79 2.74
C ALA A 78 0.38 8.98 3.07
N LEU A 79 1.64 8.95 2.65
CA LEU A 79 2.58 10.05 2.87
C LEU A 79 2.20 11.32 2.11
N ILE A 80 1.73 11.20 0.87
CA ILE A 80 1.27 12.34 0.08
C ILE A 80 0.05 13.01 0.74
N LEU A 81 -0.93 12.23 1.20
CA LEU A 81 -2.10 12.76 1.90
C LEU A 81 -1.72 13.44 3.21
N LEU A 82 -0.83 12.84 4.00
CA LEU A 82 -0.34 13.42 5.24
C LEU A 82 0.37 14.77 5.01
N VAL A 83 1.25 14.85 4.02
CA VAL A 83 1.90 16.11 3.62
C VAL A 83 0.88 17.14 3.10
N GLY A 84 -0.14 16.69 2.38
CA GLY A 84 -1.22 17.57 1.91
C GLY A 84 -2.05 18.17 3.05
N ALA A 85 -2.20 17.46 4.17
CA ALA A 85 -2.93 17.92 5.35
C ALA A 85 -2.08 18.79 6.29
N ASP A 86 -0.79 18.47 6.46
CA ASP A 86 0.17 19.25 7.23
C ASP A 86 1.50 19.43 6.47
N PRO A 87 1.63 20.49 5.64
CA PRO A 87 2.78 20.66 4.75
C PRO A 87 4.08 21.11 5.47
N GLY A 88 4.19 20.91 6.78
CA GLY A 88 5.37 21.26 7.57
C GLY A 88 6.66 20.59 7.08
N PRO A 89 7.82 21.27 7.13
CA PRO A 89 9.11 20.68 6.73
C PRO A 89 9.44 19.37 7.46
N TRP A 90 9.00 19.25 8.71
CA TRP A 90 9.18 18.07 9.56
C TRP A 90 8.47 16.82 9.04
N LEU A 91 7.40 16.97 8.25
CA LEU A 91 6.67 15.86 7.63
C LEU A 91 7.05 15.69 6.16
N THR A 92 7.18 16.80 5.44
CA THR A 92 7.50 16.82 4.01
C THR A 92 8.88 16.24 3.69
N ILE A 93 9.92 16.59 4.47
CA ILE A 93 11.29 16.11 4.22
C ILE A 93 11.37 14.59 4.38
N PRO A 94 10.92 13.98 5.51
CA PRO A 94 10.89 12.52 5.62
C PRO A 94 10.05 11.84 4.53
N ALA A 95 8.88 12.38 4.18
CA ALA A 95 8.03 11.82 3.13
C ALA A 95 8.76 11.74 1.78
N ILE A 96 9.45 12.82 1.38
CA ILE A 96 10.26 12.85 0.15
C ILE A 96 11.37 11.80 0.21
N ILE A 97 12.08 11.69 1.33
CA ILE A 97 13.17 10.71 1.50
C ILE A 97 12.64 9.28 1.38
N ILE A 98 11.53 8.96 2.05
CA ILE A 98 10.93 7.63 2.02
C ILE A 98 10.47 7.26 0.62
N ILE A 99 9.69 8.12 -0.04
CA ILE A 99 9.20 7.88 -1.40
C ILE A 99 10.36 7.79 -2.39
N GLY A 100 11.33 8.71 -2.32
CA GLY A 100 12.49 8.73 -3.19
C GLY A 100 13.35 7.46 -3.05
N ARG A 101 13.58 7.01 -1.81
CA ARG A 101 14.27 5.74 -1.53
C ARG A 101 13.55 4.56 -2.17
N GLU A 102 12.22 4.51 -2.04
CA GLU A 102 11.43 3.40 -2.55
C GLU A 102 11.46 3.32 -4.08
N ILE A 103 11.39 4.46 -4.76
CA ILE A 103 11.53 4.55 -6.22
C ILE A 103 12.96 4.16 -6.65
N ALA A 104 13.99 4.72 -6.00
CA ALA A 104 15.39 4.47 -6.35
C ALA A 104 15.77 2.99 -6.21
N ILE A 105 15.37 2.35 -5.10
CA ILE A 105 15.63 0.93 -4.88
C ILE A 105 14.85 0.06 -5.86
N SER A 106 13.63 0.44 -6.22
CA SER A 106 12.85 -0.27 -7.24
C SER A 106 13.54 -0.26 -8.60
N ALA A 107 13.97 0.92 -9.05
CA ALA A 107 14.67 1.08 -10.31
C ALA A 107 16.01 0.34 -10.32
N LEU A 108 16.78 0.41 -9.22
CA LEU A 108 18.04 -0.31 -9.08
C LEU A 108 17.84 -1.83 -9.11
N ARG A 109 16.81 -2.34 -8.42
CA ARG A 109 16.49 -3.77 -8.41
C ARG A 109 16.14 -4.28 -9.80
N GLU A 110 15.37 -3.51 -10.57
CA GLU A 110 14.99 -3.87 -11.93
C GLU A 110 16.19 -3.82 -12.89
N TRP A 111 17.09 -2.83 -12.74
CA TRP A 111 18.31 -2.75 -13.53
C TRP A 111 19.29 -3.92 -13.29
N MET A 112 19.31 -4.48 -12.08
CA MET A 112 20.18 -5.61 -11.72
C MET A 112 19.57 -7.00 -12.00
N ALA A 113 18.30 -7.09 -12.40
CA ALA A 113 17.59 -8.34 -12.65
C ALA A 113 17.76 -8.81 -14.11
#